data_AF-A0A290SA46-F1
#
_entry.id   AF-A0A290SA46-F1
#
_cell.length_a   1.000
_cell.length_b   1.000
_cell.length_c   1.000
_cell.angle_alpha   90.00
_cell.angle_beta   90.00
_cell.angle_gamma   90.00
#
_symmetry.space_group_name_H-M   'P 1'
#
loop_
_entity.id
_entity.type
_entity.pdbx_description
1 polymer ?
#
loop_
_entity_poly.entity_id
_entity_poly.type
_entity_poly.pdbx_seq_one_letter_code
_entity_poly.pdbx_strand_id
1 'polypeptide(L)'
;MGKNLDVLRLRDEYIPILRLYDIFNHKNAIESLDKTLLVVVETDNQKVGLLVDDLLSQQQVVIKSLEANYHKVDGVSGATILGDGRVSLIVDISGLIKLSGLKKPGSQELTIETQATLEAL
;
A
#
# COMPACT_ATOMS: atom_id res chain seq x y z
N MET A 1 19.70 -5.19 7.88
CA MET A 1 19.21 -6.28 7.00
C MET A 1 18.23 -5.64 6.02
N GLY A 2 18.51 -5.67 4.72
CA GLY A 2 17.63 -5.04 3.73
C GLY A 2 16.28 -5.75 3.72
N LYS A 3 15.18 -4.99 3.93
CA LYS A 3 13.83 -5.53 3.76
C LYS A 3 13.68 -5.85 2.26
N ASN A 4 13.43 -7.10 1.89
CA ASN A 4 13.09 -7.45 0.51
C ASN A 4 11.85 -6.63 0.12
N LEU A 5 11.92 -5.91 -0.99
CA LEU A 5 10.81 -5.12 -1.49
C LEU A 5 10.04 -5.94 -2.52
N ASP A 6 8.83 -6.33 -2.16
CA ASP A 6 7.92 -6.97 -3.11
C ASP A 6 7.45 -5.93 -4.13
N VAL A 7 7.46 -6.31 -5.42
CA VAL A 7 7.04 -5.45 -6.53
C VAL A 7 6.08 -6.20 -7.45
N LEU A 8 5.08 -5.49 -7.97
CA LEU A 8 4.24 -5.91 -9.07
C LEU A 8 4.83 -5.38 -10.37
N ARG A 9 5.13 -6.27 -11.32
CA ARG A 9 5.40 -5.85 -12.70
C ARG A 9 4.08 -5.60 -13.42
N LEU A 10 3.79 -4.33 -13.71
CA LEU A 10 2.62 -3.92 -14.50
C LEU A 10 3.10 -3.33 -15.82
N ARG A 11 2.98 -4.12 -16.89
CA ARG A 11 3.57 -3.83 -18.22
C ARG A 11 5.08 -3.63 -18.09
N ASP A 12 5.56 -2.42 -18.33
CA ASP A 12 6.97 -2.03 -18.29
C ASP A 12 7.35 -1.27 -17.01
N GLU A 13 6.45 -1.21 -16.03
CA GLU A 13 6.66 -0.53 -14.75
C GLU A 13 6.69 -1.53 -13.58
N TYR A 14 7.58 -1.30 -12.62
CA TYR A 14 7.60 -2.03 -11.35
C TYR A 14 6.96 -1.18 -10.26
N ILE A 15 5.85 -1.66 -9.73
CA ILE A 15 5.05 -0.98 -8.71
C ILE A 15 5.37 -1.63 -7.36
N PRO A 16 5.91 -0.89 -6.37
CA PRO A 16 6.18 -1.44 -5.05
C PRO A 16 4.90 -1.82 -4.32
N ILE A 17 4.94 -2.93 -3.59
CA ILE A 17 3.82 -3.45 -2.81
C ILE A 17 3.97 -3.07 -1.35
N LEU A 18 2.93 -2.43 -0.81
CA LEU A 18 2.75 -2.10 0.59
C LEU A 18 1.74 -3.06 1.21
N ARG A 19 2.20 -3.84 2.19
CA ARG A 19 1.34 -4.70 3.01
C ARG A 19 0.71 -3.83 4.09
N LEU A 20 -0.60 -3.55 4.00
CA LEU A 20 -1.26 -2.64 4.96
C LEU A 20 -1.19 -3.16 6.39
N TYR A 21 -1.23 -4.48 6.57
CA TYR A 21 -1.12 -5.09 7.89
C TYR A 21 0.23 -4.85 8.57
N ASP A 22 1.33 -4.79 7.80
CA ASP A 22 2.66 -4.43 8.33
C ASP A 22 2.67 -2.99 8.82
N ILE A 23 2.12 -2.07 8.02
CA ILE A 23 2.17 -0.63 8.31
C ILE A 23 1.31 -0.30 9.53
N PHE A 24 0.12 -0.89 9.63
CA PHE A 24 -0.80 -0.67 10.75
C PHE A 24 -0.61 -1.64 11.93
N ASN A 25 0.41 -2.51 11.87
CA ASN A 25 0.68 -3.54 12.88
C ASN A 25 -0.58 -4.39 13.20
N HIS A 26 -1.36 -4.72 12.16
CA HIS A 26 -2.62 -5.44 12.29
C HIS A 26 -2.35 -6.94 12.42
N LYS A 27 -2.67 -7.49 13.59
CA LYS A 27 -2.57 -8.93 13.85
C LYS A 27 -3.76 -9.65 13.22
N ASN A 28 -3.50 -10.82 12.62
CA ASN A 28 -4.48 -11.69 11.95
C ASN A 28 -4.90 -11.27 10.53
N ALA A 29 -4.07 -10.50 9.83
CA ALA A 29 -4.28 -10.25 8.41
C ALA A 29 -4.08 -11.52 7.57
N ILE A 30 -4.67 -11.56 6.38
CA ILE A 30 -4.43 -12.63 5.42
C ILE A 30 -3.10 -12.31 4.70
N GLU A 31 -2.10 -13.17 4.88
CA GLU A 31 -0.77 -12.96 4.27
C GLU A 31 -0.59 -13.72 2.95
N SER A 32 -1.46 -14.71 2.69
CA SER A 32 -1.42 -15.56 1.51
C SER A 32 -1.84 -14.78 0.27
N LEU A 33 -0.92 -14.60 -0.69
CA LEU A 33 -1.14 -13.76 -1.87
C LEU A 33 -2.37 -14.19 -2.69
N ASP A 34 -2.66 -15.49 -2.77
CA ASP A 34 -3.82 -16.08 -3.47
C ASP A 34 -5.18 -15.78 -2.81
N LYS A 35 -5.18 -15.25 -1.58
CA LYS A 35 -6.38 -14.91 -0.81
C LYS A 35 -6.48 -13.41 -0.49
N THR A 36 -5.64 -12.61 -1.12
CA THR A 36 -5.60 -11.16 -0.96
C THR A 36 -5.83 -10.47 -2.30
N LEU A 37 -6.17 -9.20 -2.25
CA LEU A 37 -6.29 -8.33 -3.40
C LEU A 37 -5.14 -7.33 -3.41
N LEU A 38 -4.66 -7.00 -4.61
CA LEU A 38 -3.67 -5.95 -4.81
C LEU A 38 -4.35 -4.74 -5.45
N VAL A 39 -4.47 -3.65 -4.69
CA VAL A 39 -5.10 -2.40 -5.13
C VAL A 39 -4.01 -1.41 -5.54
N VAL A 40 -3.91 -1.09 -6.82
CA VAL A 40 -2.96 -0.08 -7.31
C VAL A 40 -3.57 1.31 -7.15
N VAL A 41 -2.87 2.18 -6.42
CA VAL A 41 -3.23 3.60 -6.24
C VAL A 41 -2.10 4.49 -6.73
N GLU A 42 -2.45 5.70 -7.14
CA GLU A 42 -1.49 6.72 -7.58
C GLU A 42 -1.68 8.00 -6.79
N THR A 43 -0.57 8.54 -6.25
CA THR A 43 -0.51 9.86 -5.60
C THR A 43 0.78 10.55 -5.99
N ASP A 44 0.76 11.85 -6.27
CA ASP A 44 1.97 12.61 -6.64
C ASP A 44 2.85 11.92 -7.70
N ASN A 45 2.22 11.35 -8.75
CA ASN A 45 2.84 10.57 -9.82
C ASN A 45 3.64 9.33 -9.36
N GLN A 46 3.36 8.81 -8.16
CA GLN A 46 3.91 7.57 -7.65
C GLN A 46 2.80 6.53 -7.52
N LYS A 47 3.00 5.37 -8.16
CA LYS A 47 2.13 4.21 -8.01
C LYS A 47 2.62 3.32 -6.90
N VAL A 48 1.69 2.84 -6.09
CA VAL A 48 1.94 1.79 -5.09
C VAL A 48 0.82 0.77 -5.14
N GLY A 49 1.15 -0.51 -4.95
CA GLY A 49 0.19 -1.58 -4.77
C GLY A 49 -0.08 -1.77 -3.29
N LEU A 50 -1.34 -1.72 -2.86
CA LEU A 50 -1.75 -2.02 -1.49
C LEU A 50 -2.26 -3.44 -1.42
N LEU A 51 -1.63 -4.28 -0.61
CA LEU A 51 -2.13 -5.62 -0.33
C LEU A 51 -3.24 -5.52 0.73
N VAL A 52 -4.45 -5.97 0.38
CA VAL A 52 -5.65 -5.92 1.23
C VAL A 52 -6.35 -7.27 1.23
N ASP A 53 -7.09 -7.57 2.30
CA ASP A 53 -7.81 -8.84 2.41
C ASP A 53 -9.00 -8.91 1.44
N ASP A 54 -9.75 -7.81 1.30
CA ASP A 54 -10.97 -7.78 0.50
C ASP A 54 -11.29 -6.34 0.03
N LEU A 55 -12.10 -6.24 -1.03
CA LEU A 55 -12.62 -4.98 -1.56
C LEU A 55 -14.13 -4.93 -1.32
N LEU A 56 -14.51 -4.19 -0.28
CA LEU A 56 -15.92 -3.94 -0.01
C LEU A 56 -16.54 -3.08 -1.12
N SER A 57 -17.84 -3.25 -1.36
CA SER A 57 -18.58 -2.43 -2.32
C SER A 57 -18.48 -0.94 -2.00
N GLN A 58 -18.73 -0.09 -3.00
CA GLN A 58 -18.76 1.36 -2.81
C GLN A 58 -19.84 1.75 -1.79
N GLN A 59 -19.45 2.46 -0.74
CA GLN A 59 -20.36 2.97 0.29
C GLN A 59 -20.32 4.49 0.34
N GLN A 60 -21.49 5.12 0.41
CA GLN A 60 -21.59 6.54 0.68
C GLN A 60 -21.42 6.76 2.18
N VAL A 61 -20.31 7.39 2.58
CA VAL A 61 -20.00 7.66 3.97
C VAL A 61 -20.14 9.14 4.26
N VAL A 62 -20.70 9.48 5.43
CA VAL A 62 -20.63 10.84 5.96
C VAL A 62 -19.32 10.96 6.72
N ILE A 63 -18.40 11.77 6.20
CA ILE A 63 -17.15 12.04 6.91
C ILE A 63 -17.51 12.86 8.15
N LYS A 64 -17.28 12.27 9.33
CA LYS A 64 -17.35 13.02 10.59
C LYS A 64 -15.93 13.47 10.88
N SER A 65 -15.71 14.78 10.84
CA SER A 65 -14.39 15.28 11.20
C SER A 65 -14.09 14.97 12.67
N LEU A 66 -12.88 14.52 12.95
CA LEU A 66 -12.35 14.30 14.30
C LEU A 66 -11.83 15.60 14.93
N GLU A 67 -12.23 16.75 14.41
CA GLU A 67 -11.80 18.09 14.80
C GLU A 67 -12.30 18.48 16.20
N ALA A 68 -11.47 18.14 17.21
CA ALA A 68 -11.25 18.88 18.45
C ALA A 68 -10.23 18.17 19.37
N ASN A 69 -10.06 16.84 19.24
CA ASN A 69 -9.37 16.02 20.25
C ASN A 69 -8.36 14.99 19.71
N TYR A 70 -8.11 14.93 18.40
CA TYR A 70 -7.26 13.88 17.83
C TYR A 70 -5.87 14.40 17.43
N HIS A 71 -4.83 13.72 17.92
CA HIS A 71 -3.48 13.87 17.40
C HIS A 71 -3.40 13.24 16.00
N LYS A 72 -2.64 13.87 15.10
CA LYS A 72 -2.41 13.33 13.75
C LYS A 72 -1.78 11.94 13.85
N VAL A 73 -2.40 10.95 13.22
CA VAL A 73 -1.87 9.58 13.11
C VAL A 73 -1.27 9.44 11.73
N ASP A 74 0.01 9.09 11.64
CA ASP A 74 0.67 8.90 10.35
C ASP A 74 -0.04 7.79 9.54
N GLY A 75 -0.25 8.04 8.25
CA GLY A 75 -0.96 7.11 7.34
C GLY A 75 -2.49 7.16 7.41
N VAL A 76 -3.07 8.03 8.24
CA VAL A 76 -4.53 8.19 8.38
C VAL A 76 -4.92 9.67 8.25
N SER A 77 -5.88 9.98 7.37
CA SER A 77 -6.42 11.33 7.19
C SER A 77 -7.67 11.60 8.02
N GLY A 78 -8.35 10.55 8.48
CA GLY A 78 -9.52 10.67 9.35
C GLY A 78 -10.19 9.32 9.64
N ALA A 79 -11.38 9.36 10.20
CA ALA A 79 -12.22 8.19 10.37
C ALA A 79 -13.69 8.53 10.09
N THR A 80 -14.48 7.53 9.72
CA THR A 80 -15.92 7.64 9.55
C THR A 80 -16.62 6.48 10.26
N ILE A 81 -17.92 6.62 10.49
CA ILE A 81 -18.77 5.57 11.02
C ILE A 81 -19.61 5.05 9.86
N LEU A 82 -19.48 3.76 9.57
CA LEU A 82 -20.26 3.07 8.54
C LEU A 82 -21.73 2.88 8.99
N GLY A 83 -22.61 2.55 8.05
CA GLY A 83 -24.05 2.38 8.35
C GLY A 83 -24.37 1.24 9.34
N ASP A 84 -23.42 0.32 9.56
CA ASP A 84 -23.50 -0.76 10.54
C ASP A 84 -22.89 -0.38 11.91
N GLY A 85 -22.45 0.87 12.08
CA GLY A 85 -21.86 1.39 13.31
C GLY A 85 -20.37 1.11 13.48
N ARG A 86 -19.72 0.40 12.55
CA ARG A 86 -18.26 0.19 12.60
C ARG A 86 -17.50 1.47 12.27
N VAL A 87 -16.38 1.68 12.95
CA VAL A 87 -15.45 2.77 12.63
C VAL A 87 -14.54 2.32 11.49
N SER A 88 -14.44 3.14 10.45
CA SER A 88 -13.55 2.94 9.31
C SER A 88 -12.53 4.07 9.24
N LEU A 89 -11.26 3.73 9.00
CA LEU A 89 -10.21 4.72 8.81
C LEU A 89 -10.18 5.18 7.35
N ILE A 90 -9.91 6.48 7.15
CA ILE A 90 -9.59 7.03 5.84
C ILE A 90 -8.07 7.06 5.74
N VAL A 91 -7.52 6.29 4.80
CA VAL A 91 -6.08 6.12 4.65
C VAL A 91 -5.47 7.29 3.88
N ASP A 92 -4.34 7.82 4.35
CA ASP A 92 -3.51 8.79 3.64
C ASP A 92 -2.39 8.06 2.87
N ILE A 93 -2.52 7.95 1.55
CA ILE A 93 -1.55 7.25 0.70
C ILE A 93 -0.16 7.91 0.75
N SER A 94 -0.09 9.24 0.72
CA SER A 94 1.19 9.96 0.79
C SER A 94 1.86 9.77 2.16
N GLY A 95 1.06 9.66 3.23
CA GLY A 95 1.51 9.25 4.56
C GLY A 95 2.03 7.81 4.61
N LEU A 96 1.31 6.85 4.01
CA LEU A 96 1.72 5.44 3.94
C LEU A 96 3.05 5.24 3.21
N ILE A 97 3.25 5.93 2.09
CA ILE A 97 4.52 5.85 1.34
C ILE A 97 5.68 6.29 2.23
N LYS A 98 5.52 7.38 3.00
CA LYS A 98 6.54 7.85 3.94
C LYS A 98 6.82 6.82 5.05
N LEU A 99 5.77 6.25 5.64
CA LEU A 99 5.89 5.23 6.70
C LEU A 99 6.55 3.95 6.22
N SER A 100 6.32 3.57 4.96
CA SER A 100 6.91 2.36 4.38
C SER A 100 8.42 2.44 4.18
N GLY A 101 9.01 3.63 4.27
CA GLY A 101 10.43 3.86 3.99
C GLY A 101 10.79 3.78 2.50
N LEU A 102 9.78 3.69 1.61
CA LEU A 102 9.98 3.80 0.18
C LEU A 102 10.52 5.19 -0.15
N LYS A 103 11.78 5.26 -0.57
CA LYS A 103 12.28 6.43 -1.28
C LYS A 103 11.71 6.37 -2.69
N LYS A 104 11.21 7.49 -3.21
CA LYS A 104 10.79 7.64 -4.62
C LYS A 104 11.77 6.83 -5.48
N PRO A 105 11.30 5.86 -6.29
CA PRO A 105 12.11 5.32 -7.37
C PRO A 105 12.28 6.47 -8.37
N GLY A 106 13.22 7.37 -8.08
CA GLY A 106 13.62 8.41 -8.99
C GLY A 106 14.34 7.72 -10.13
N SER A 107 13.65 7.53 -11.26
CA SER A 107 14.23 7.44 -12.60
C SER A 107 15.45 6.52 -12.80
N GLN A 108 15.72 5.58 -11.89
CA GLN A 108 16.69 4.53 -12.09
C GLN A 108 15.95 3.35 -12.67
N GLU A 109 16.10 3.25 -13.99
CA GLU A 109 16.01 2.03 -14.76
C GLU A 109 16.40 0.84 -13.88
N LEU A 110 15.42 -0.01 -13.59
CA LEU A 110 15.66 -1.30 -12.95
C LEU A 110 16.38 -2.16 -14.00
N THR A 111 17.69 -1.97 -14.15
CA THR A 111 18.54 -2.82 -14.97
C THR A 111 18.60 -4.19 -14.29
N ILE A 112 17.78 -5.11 -14.78
CA ILE A 112 17.91 -6.52 -14.42
C ILE A 112 19.15 -7.03 -15.14
N GLU A 113 20.25 -7.18 -14.41
CA GLU A 113 21.37 -7.99 -14.88
C GLU A 113 20.84 -9.42 -15.10
N THR A 114 20.57 -9.75 -16.36
CA THR A 114 20.15 -11.09 -16.74
C THR A 114 21.37 -11.98 -16.65
N GLN A 115 21.61 -12.61 -15.50
CA GLN A 115 22.49 -13.77 -15.42
C GLN A 115 21.80 -14.96 -16.09
N ALA A 116 21.81 -14.96 -17.42
CA ALA A 116 21.82 -16.19 -18.19
C ALA A 116 23.24 -16.34 -18.72
N THR A 117 24.10 -16.95 -17.91
CA THR A 117 25.39 -17.47 -18.38
C THR A 117 25.08 -18.44 -19.52
N LEU A 118 25.31 -17.97 -20.75
CA LEU A 118 25.63 -18.82 -21.87
C LEU A 118 26.86 -19.62 -21.45
N GLU A 119 26.67 -20.85 -20.98
CA GLU A 119 27.71 -21.85 -21.15
C GLU A 119 27.79 -22.13 -22.65
N ALA A 120 28.69 -21.38 -23.29
CA ALA A 120 29.27 -21.75 -24.56
C ALA A 120 30.08 -23.04 -24.35
N LEU A 121 29.61 -24.14 -24.91
CA LEU A 121 30.35 -25.05 -25.81
C LEU A 121 29.41 -26.14 -26.34
#